data_AF-A0A321L4A1-F1
#
_entry.id   AF-A0A321L4A1-F1
#
_cell.length_a   1.000
_cell.length_b   1.000
_cell.length_c   1.000
_cell.angle_alpha   90.00
_cell.angle_beta   90.00
_cell.angle_gamma   90.00
#
_symmetry.space_group_name_H-M   'P 1'
#
loop_
_entity.id
_entity.type
_entity.pdbx_description
1 polymer ?
#
loop_
_entity_poly.entity_id
_entity_poly.type
_entity_poly.pdbx_seq_one_letter_code
_entity_poly.pdbx_strand_id
1 'polypeptide(L)'
;MPPSSVGSEEPLETSRLLLEPLRKHHARLLFPVLLYYRIYRFIPDDPPASVDELENHYERLESRASPAGHEVWLNWALLLKSEDKHIGIVQATIEENGCSEIAYQLAFDYWRRGYAFEACSRMLDFIC
;
A
#
# COMPACT_ATOMS: atom_id res chain seq x y z
N MET A 1 10.37 -13.66 15.91
CA MET A 1 9.42 -14.33 15.00
C MET A 1 8.41 -13.28 14.59
N PRO A 2 8.24 -12.99 13.29
CA PRO A 2 7.10 -12.17 12.86
C PRO A 2 5.82 -12.86 13.37
N PRO A 3 4.80 -12.10 13.83
CA PRO A 3 3.58 -12.72 14.33
C PRO A 3 3.00 -13.66 13.26
N SER A 4 2.39 -14.76 13.68
CA SER A 4 1.79 -15.79 12.79
C SER A 4 0.67 -15.28 11.87
N SER A 5 0.47 -13.97 11.81
CA SER A 5 -0.59 -13.22 11.13
C SER A 5 -0.08 -12.30 10.01
N VAL A 6 1.25 -12.21 9.80
CA VAL A 6 1.88 -11.35 8.78
C VAL A 6 1.67 -11.99 7.41
N GLY A 7 0.45 -11.84 6.89
CA GLY A 7 -0.10 -12.51 5.73
C GLY A 7 -1.62 -12.46 5.65
N SER A 8 -2.30 -11.88 6.65
CA SER A 8 -3.76 -11.85 6.69
C SER A 8 -4.36 -11.20 5.44
N GLU A 9 -5.30 -11.90 4.84
CA GLU A 9 -6.18 -11.40 3.77
C GLU A 9 -7.27 -10.47 4.30
N GLU A 10 -7.35 -10.31 5.62
CA GLU A 10 -8.33 -9.44 6.25
C GLU A 10 -7.93 -7.97 6.10
N PRO A 11 -8.88 -7.10 5.71
CA PRO A 11 -8.64 -5.67 5.66
C PRO A 11 -8.48 -5.08 7.06
N LEU A 12 -7.68 -4.02 7.16
CA LEU A 12 -7.56 -3.23 8.39
C LEU A 12 -8.52 -2.05 8.30
N GLU A 13 -9.14 -1.69 9.42
CA GLU A 13 -10.11 -0.61 9.45
C GLU A 13 -9.68 0.52 10.38
N THR A 14 -9.99 1.74 9.97
CA THR A 14 -9.82 2.97 10.75
C THR A 14 -11.11 3.77 10.76
N SER A 15 -11.11 4.96 11.36
CA SER A 15 -12.28 5.81 11.38
C SER A 15 -12.75 6.22 9.97
N ARG A 16 -11.81 6.53 9.07
CA ARG A 16 -12.11 7.09 7.73
C ARG A 16 -11.73 6.15 6.58
N LEU A 17 -10.80 5.22 6.81
CA LEU A 17 -10.22 4.37 5.77
C LEU A 17 -10.49 2.88 6.02
N LEU A 18 -10.66 2.16 4.92
CA LEU A 18 -10.46 0.72 4.85
C LEU A 18 -9.13 0.46 4.13
N LEU A 19 -8.24 -0.31 4.75
CA LEU A 19 -6.96 -0.73 4.21
C LEU A 19 -7.13 -2.15 3.68
N GLU A 20 -7.41 -2.26 2.39
CA GLU A 20 -7.64 -3.54 1.72
C GLU A 20 -6.30 -4.14 1.31
N PRO A 21 -6.03 -5.43 1.58
CA PRO A 21 -4.78 -6.01 1.12
C PRO A 21 -4.65 -5.89 -0.39
N LEU A 22 -3.49 -5.45 -0.85
CA LEU A 22 -3.27 -5.13 -2.25
C LEU A 22 -3.41 -6.38 -3.12
N ARG A 23 -4.01 -6.18 -4.29
CA ARG A 23 -4.40 -7.21 -5.25
C ARG A 23 -4.36 -6.61 -6.64
N LYS A 24 -4.16 -7.43 -7.67
CA LYS A 24 -4.10 -7.07 -9.08
C LYS A 24 -5.24 -6.15 -9.51
N HIS A 25 -6.48 -6.44 -9.12
CA HIS A 25 -7.64 -5.64 -9.50
C HIS A 25 -7.58 -4.18 -9.03
N HIS A 26 -6.83 -3.87 -7.96
CA HIS A 26 -6.65 -2.50 -7.47
C HIS A 26 -5.84 -1.65 -8.44
N ALA A 27 -5.07 -2.24 -9.37
CA ALA A 27 -4.32 -1.50 -10.36
C ALA A 27 -5.22 -0.58 -11.18
N ARG A 28 -6.39 -1.05 -11.62
CA ARG A 28 -7.36 -0.22 -12.37
C ARG A 28 -7.91 0.94 -11.56
N LEU A 29 -8.09 0.72 -10.25
CA LEU A 29 -8.63 1.72 -9.33
C LEU A 29 -7.59 2.77 -8.96
N LEU A 30 -6.32 2.35 -8.80
CA LEU A 30 -5.21 3.19 -8.35
C LEU A 30 -4.43 3.83 -9.50
N PHE A 31 -4.47 3.29 -10.72
CA PHE A 31 -3.78 3.87 -11.87
C PHE A 31 -4.11 5.37 -12.05
N PRO A 32 -5.38 5.82 -12.12
CA PRO A 32 -5.69 7.25 -12.26
C PRO A 32 -5.27 8.10 -11.05
N VAL A 33 -5.10 7.49 -9.87
CA VAL A 33 -4.64 8.13 -8.63
C VAL A 33 -3.13 8.36 -8.68
N LEU A 34 -2.39 7.40 -9.24
CA LEU A 34 -0.93 7.39 -9.27
C LEU A 34 -0.33 8.12 -10.48
N LEU A 35 -1.12 8.58 -11.47
CA LEU A 35 -0.57 9.29 -12.64
C LEU A 35 -0.01 10.69 -12.38
N TYR A 36 -0.27 11.28 -11.21
CA TYR A 36 0.15 12.65 -10.94
C TYR A 36 1.65 12.72 -10.65
N TYR A 37 2.46 13.22 -11.60
CA TYR A 37 3.90 13.46 -11.46
C TYR A 37 4.32 14.16 -10.15
N ARG A 38 3.43 14.96 -9.56
CA ARG A 38 3.69 15.64 -8.29
C ARG A 38 3.92 14.66 -7.12
N ILE A 39 3.39 13.45 -7.20
CA ILE A 39 3.62 12.35 -6.23
C ILE A 39 5.10 11.95 -6.24
N TYR A 40 5.71 11.91 -7.42
CA TYR A 40 7.07 11.42 -7.64
C TYR A 40 8.16 12.47 -7.49
N ARG A 41 7.82 13.72 -7.15
CA ARG A 41 8.81 14.81 -7.02
C ARG A 41 9.98 14.47 -6.08
N PHE A 42 9.72 13.63 -5.08
CA PHE A 42 10.70 13.24 -4.06
C PHE A 42 10.87 11.72 -3.95
N ILE A 43 10.31 10.96 -4.90
CA ILE A 43 10.41 9.50 -4.96
C ILE A 43 11.23 9.17 -6.21
N PRO A 44 12.27 8.34 -6.14
CA PRO A 44 13.09 7.98 -7.30
C PRO A 44 12.38 6.96 -8.22
N ASP A 45 11.07 7.15 -8.44
CA ASP A 45 10.21 6.33 -9.28
C ASP A 45 9.48 7.22 -10.29
N ASP A 46 8.98 6.61 -11.35
CA ASP A 46 8.10 7.26 -12.33
C ASP A 46 6.64 6.81 -12.13
N PRO A 47 5.65 7.60 -12.60
CA PRO A 47 4.28 7.12 -12.73
C PRO A 47 4.23 5.82 -13.55
N PRO A 48 3.33 4.88 -13.22
CA PRO A 48 3.16 3.66 -14.01
C PRO A 48 2.81 4.02 -15.46
N ALA A 49 3.44 3.37 -16.44
CA ALA A 49 3.24 3.69 -17.85
C ALA A 49 1.91 3.16 -18.39
N SER A 50 1.36 2.12 -17.75
CA SER A 50 0.06 1.54 -18.12
C SER A 50 -0.61 0.82 -16.95
N VAL A 51 -1.91 0.56 -17.09
CA VAL A 51 -2.66 -0.30 -16.17
C VAL A 51 -2.07 -1.71 -16.14
N ASP A 52 -1.68 -2.27 -17.29
CA ASP A 52 -1.14 -3.63 -17.39
C ASP A 52 0.20 -3.77 -16.65
N GLU A 53 1.05 -2.75 -16.71
CA GLU A 53 2.28 -2.71 -15.92
C GLU A 53 2.00 -2.72 -14.42
N LEU A 54 1.04 -1.91 -13.97
CA LEU A 54 0.65 -1.84 -12.56
C LEU A 54 -0.04 -3.13 -12.09
N GLU A 55 -0.87 -3.75 -12.96
CA GLU A 55 -1.47 -5.06 -12.72
C GLU A 55 -0.40 -6.14 -12.51
N ASN A 56 0.59 -6.21 -13.40
CA ASN A 56 1.71 -7.15 -13.29
C ASN A 56 2.55 -6.90 -12.04
N HIS A 57 2.73 -5.63 -11.65
CA HIS A 57 3.43 -5.28 -10.43
C HIS A 57 2.67 -5.76 -9.19
N TYR A 58 1.37 -5.46 -9.10
CA TYR A 58 0.55 -5.86 -7.96
C TYR A 58 0.35 -7.37 -7.86
N GLU A 59 0.25 -8.07 -9.00
CA GLU A 59 0.21 -9.54 -9.03
C GLU A 59 1.46 -10.18 -8.41
N ARG A 60 2.65 -9.57 -8.59
CA ARG A 60 3.86 -10.03 -7.89
C ARG A 60 3.78 -9.77 -6.38
N LEU A 61 3.23 -8.62 -5.97
CA LEU A 61 3.10 -8.27 -4.55
C LEU A 61 2.07 -9.13 -3.81
N GLU A 62 1.12 -9.76 -4.52
CA GLU A 62 0.16 -10.68 -3.91
C GLU A 62 0.80 -11.92 -3.27
N SER A 63 2.04 -12.29 -3.66
CA SER A 63 2.78 -13.37 -3.01
C SER A 63 3.09 -13.08 -1.54
N ARG A 64 3.12 -11.79 -1.17
CA ARG A 64 3.50 -11.27 0.15
C ARG A 64 4.87 -11.69 0.64
N ALA A 65 5.73 -12.15 -0.25
CA ALA A 65 7.06 -12.61 0.08
C ALA A 65 8.02 -12.22 -1.03
N SER A 66 9.24 -11.85 -0.67
CA SER A 66 10.31 -11.69 -1.65
C SER A 66 10.61 -13.01 -2.35
N PRO A 67 11.16 -13.00 -3.59
CA PRO A 67 11.49 -14.22 -4.32
C PRO A 67 12.42 -15.17 -3.57
N ALA A 68 13.30 -14.63 -2.72
CA ALA A 68 14.21 -15.41 -1.89
C ALA A 68 13.59 -15.83 -0.53
N GLY A 69 12.43 -15.28 -0.16
CA GLY A 69 11.71 -15.61 1.08
C GLY A 69 12.24 -14.92 2.34
N HIS A 70 13.19 -14.00 2.21
CA HIS A 70 13.83 -13.29 3.33
C HIS A 70 13.07 -12.04 3.78
N GLU A 71 12.02 -11.66 3.05
CA GLU A 71 11.23 -10.48 3.34
C GLU A 71 9.75 -10.81 3.25
N VAL A 72 8.97 -10.22 4.14
CA VAL A 72 7.51 -10.22 4.05
C VAL A 72 7.06 -8.88 3.50
N TRP A 73 6.34 -8.93 2.38
CA TRP A 73 5.82 -7.75 1.68
C TRP A 73 4.35 -7.57 2.01
N LEU A 74 4.03 -6.53 2.76
CA LEU A 74 2.65 -6.17 3.07
C LEU A 74 2.30 -4.86 2.39
N ASN A 75 1.20 -4.87 1.63
CA ASN A 75 0.76 -3.74 0.84
C ASN A 75 -0.75 -3.61 0.99
N TRP A 76 -1.26 -2.40 1.17
CA TRP A 76 -2.69 -2.15 1.26
C TRP A 76 -3.11 -0.99 0.35
N ALA A 77 -4.24 -1.18 -0.34
CA ALA A 77 -4.96 -0.12 -1.02
C ALA A 77 -5.84 0.63 0.00
N LEU A 78 -5.85 1.97 -0.09
CA LEU A 78 -6.58 2.83 0.85
C LEU A 78 -7.92 3.25 0.25
N LEU A 79 -9.02 2.65 0.70
CA LEU A 79 -10.37 3.06 0.36
C LEU A 79 -10.88 4.11 1.36
N LEU A 80 -11.23 5.30 0.88
CA LEU A 80 -11.86 6.35 1.67
C LEU A 80 -13.37 6.12 1.76
N LYS A 81 -13.85 5.75 2.95
CA LYS A 81 -15.24 5.30 3.16
C LYS A 81 -16.31 6.32 2.77
N SER A 82 -16.03 7.61 2.98
CA SER A 82 -17.00 8.68 2.70
C SER A 82 -17.22 8.93 1.22
N GLU A 83 -16.27 8.54 0.37
CA GLU A 83 -16.30 8.78 -1.08
C GLU A 83 -16.36 7.48 -1.88
N ASP A 84 -16.27 6.32 -1.22
CA ASP A 84 -16.16 4.99 -1.83
C ASP A 84 -15.09 4.96 -2.94
N LYS A 85 -13.90 5.50 -2.61
CA LYS A 85 -12.83 5.72 -3.60
C LYS A 85 -11.45 5.38 -3.05
N HIS A 86 -10.65 4.70 -3.86
CA HIS A 86 -9.24 4.45 -3.56
C HIS A 86 -8.42 5.73 -3.71
N ILE A 87 -7.64 6.06 -2.69
CA ILE A 87 -6.90 7.32 -2.59
C ILE A 87 -5.39 7.13 -2.53
N GLY A 88 -4.90 5.90 -2.50
CA GLY A 88 -3.48 5.61 -2.39
C GLY A 88 -3.17 4.21 -1.86
N ILE A 89 -1.92 4.04 -1.45
CA ILE A 89 -1.39 2.81 -0.87
C ILE A 89 -0.55 3.11 0.37
N VAL A 90 -0.46 2.12 1.27
CA VAL A 90 0.53 2.05 2.34
C VAL A 90 1.18 0.66 2.30
N GLN A 91 2.46 0.59 2.63
CA GLN A 91 3.29 -0.60 2.45
C GLN A 91 4.24 -0.78 3.64
N ALA A 92 4.54 -2.03 3.95
CA ALA A 92 5.58 -2.43 4.88
C ALA A 92 6.38 -3.62 4.29
N THR A 93 7.70 -3.52 4.34
CA THR A 93 8.62 -4.61 4.07
C THR A 93 9.26 -5.00 5.38
N ILE A 94 9.09 -6.25 5.81
CA ILE A 94 9.64 -6.77 7.06
C ILE A 94 10.78 -7.72 6.72
N GLU A 95 11.99 -7.39 7.14
CA GLU A 95 13.19 -8.19 6.95
C GLU A 95 13.32 -9.30 8.00
N GLU A 96 14.08 -10.35 7.70
CA GLU A 96 14.40 -11.44 8.62
C GLU A 96 15.03 -10.99 9.96
N ASN A 97 15.79 -9.89 9.94
CA ASN A 97 16.42 -9.32 11.12
C ASN A 97 15.43 -8.56 12.04
N GLY A 98 14.16 -8.43 11.62
CA GLY A 98 13.10 -7.72 12.34
C GLY A 98 13.03 -6.22 12.08
N CYS A 99 13.87 -5.67 11.19
CA CYS A 99 13.72 -4.31 10.68
C CYS A 99 12.52 -4.24 9.73
N SER A 100 11.80 -3.12 9.79
CA SER A 100 10.67 -2.86 8.93
C SER A 100 10.86 -1.55 8.21
N GLU A 101 10.81 -1.59 6.89
CA GLU A 101 10.71 -0.40 6.05
C GLU A 101 9.24 -0.13 5.74
N ILE A 102 8.84 1.14 5.70
CA ILE A 102 7.48 1.53 5.36
C ILE A 102 7.47 2.55 4.23
N ALA A 103 6.46 2.47 3.37
CA ALA A 103 6.23 3.42 2.29
C ALA A 103 4.75 3.75 2.16
N TYR A 104 4.44 4.91 1.58
CA TYR A 104 3.07 5.31 1.29
C TYR A 104 3.03 6.26 0.10
N GLN A 105 1.97 6.15 -0.70
CA GLN A 105 1.72 7.05 -1.83
C GLN A 105 0.23 7.37 -1.86
N LEU A 106 -0.12 8.64 -1.85
CA LEU A 106 -1.51 9.09 -1.89
C LEU A 106 -1.71 10.07 -3.05
N ALA A 107 -2.91 10.08 -3.63
CA ALA A 107 -3.31 11.10 -4.58
C ALA A 107 -3.18 12.50 -3.97
N PHE A 108 -2.66 13.43 -4.76
CA PHE A 108 -2.36 14.80 -4.33
C PHE A 108 -3.58 15.51 -3.71
N ASP A 109 -4.78 15.30 -4.24
CA ASP A 109 -6.01 15.95 -3.77
C ASP A 109 -6.39 15.58 -2.33
N TYR A 110 -5.85 14.47 -1.82
CA TYR A 110 -6.10 13.93 -0.48
C TYR A 110 -4.97 14.27 0.51
N TRP A 111 -3.93 14.98 0.07
CA TRP A 111 -2.85 15.41 0.96
C TRP A 111 -3.32 16.44 1.99
N ARG A 112 -2.56 16.59 3.09
CA ARG A 112 -2.83 17.53 4.20
C ARG A 112 -4.17 17.32 4.95
N ARG A 113 -4.80 16.15 4.76
CA ARG A 113 -6.04 15.75 5.46
C ARG A 113 -5.81 14.67 6.53
N GLY A 114 -4.56 14.28 6.75
CA GLY A 114 -4.16 13.30 7.76
C GLY A 114 -4.36 11.83 7.38
N TYR A 115 -4.75 11.51 6.14
CA TYR A 115 -5.01 10.12 5.72
C TYR A 115 -3.75 9.24 5.72
N ALA A 116 -2.61 9.77 5.25
CA ALA A 116 -1.35 9.03 5.28
C ALA A 116 -0.94 8.67 6.72
N PHE A 117 -1.10 9.62 7.65
CA PHE A 117 -0.83 9.40 9.08
C PHE A 117 -1.76 8.33 9.66
N GLU A 118 -3.08 8.44 9.45
CA GLU A 118 -4.06 7.44 9.92
C GLU A 118 -3.76 6.03 9.37
N ALA A 119 -3.48 5.92 8.07
CA ALA A 119 -3.15 4.64 7.44
C ALA A 119 -1.84 4.06 7.99
N CYS A 120 -0.79 4.86 8.10
CA CYS A 120 0.50 4.42 8.64
C CYS A 120 0.38 4.00 10.11
N SER A 121 -0.32 4.78 10.95
CA SER A 121 -0.54 4.42 12.35
C SER A 121 -1.24 3.07 12.47
N ARG A 122 -2.33 2.86 11.72
CA ARG A 122 -3.05 1.59 11.76
C ARG A 122 -2.20 0.41 11.27
N MET A 123 -1.40 0.62 10.23
CA MET A 123 -0.47 -0.39 9.73
C MET A 123 0.62 -0.71 10.76
N LEU A 124 1.19 0.30 11.40
CA LEU A 124 2.20 0.14 12.45
C LEU A 124 1.62 -0.65 13.64
N ASP A 125 0.41 -0.33 14.10
CA ASP A 125 -0.29 -1.09 15.14
C ASP A 125 -0.56 -2.56 14.76
N PHE A 126 -0.53 -2.90 13.47
CA PHE A 126 -0.68 -4.27 12.99
C PHE A 126 0.64 -5.04 12.91
N ILE A 127 1.74 -4.38 12.53
CA ILE A 127 3.04 -5.02 12.30
C ILE A 127 3.98 -4.99 13.52
N CYS A 128 3.68 -4.15 14.51
CA CYS A 128 4.43 -4.04 15.78
C CYS A 128 3.67 -4.71 16.93
#